data_AF-A0A3D0P7J8-F1
#
_entry.id   AF-A0A3D0P7J8-F1
#
_cell.length_a   1.000
_cell.length_b   1.000
_cell.length_c   1.000
_cell.angle_alpha   90.00
_cell.angle_beta   90.00
_cell.angle_gamma   90.00
#
_symmetry.space_group_name_H-M   'P 1'
#
loop_
_entity.id
_entity.type
_entity.pdbx_description
1 polymer ?
#
loop_
_entity_poly.entity_id
_entity_poly.type
_entity_poly.pdbx_seq_one_letter_code
_entity_poly.pdbx_strand_id
1 'polypeptide(L)'
;NNPIVQQAPPPLVQPSSDVQVSSLEEARRLVDADPKGYLEKNSATPQDAADHYLLGRALLLDGKYFEAQRQFRMAKDKLGEADEKDRATIAAEVALASAIISSGPATEVLKKELDESRPATTNTNVNAANAANANAAPANTNAQP
;
A
#
# COMPACT_ATOMS: atom_id res chain seq x y z
N ASN A 1 38.87 36.32 -42.04
CA ASN A 1 38.49 35.00 -41.50
C ASN A 1 38.70 34.99 -40.00
N ASN A 2 37.62 35.19 -39.23
CA ASN A 2 37.60 34.93 -37.79
C ASN A 2 36.69 33.71 -37.56
N PRO A 3 37.11 32.66 -36.83
CA PRO A 3 36.25 31.53 -36.58
C PRO A 3 35.24 31.87 -35.47
N ILE A 4 33.96 31.68 -35.76
CA ILE A 4 32.89 31.66 -34.77
C ILE A 4 33.06 30.40 -33.93
N VAL A 5 33.53 30.55 -32.69
CA VAL A 5 33.49 29.49 -31.68
C VAL A 5 32.04 29.30 -31.24
N GLN A 6 31.43 28.21 -31.69
CA GLN A 6 30.10 27.80 -31.27
C GLN A 6 30.20 27.22 -29.85
N GLN A 7 29.95 28.05 -28.84
CA GLN A 7 29.79 27.56 -27.46
C GLN A 7 28.52 26.71 -27.40
N ALA A 8 28.67 25.44 -27.01
CA ALA A 8 27.53 24.58 -26.69
C ALA A 8 26.73 25.20 -25.52
N PRO A 9 25.39 25.13 -25.54
CA PRO A 9 24.59 25.65 -24.44
C PRO A 9 24.99 24.95 -23.13
N PRO A 10 25.09 25.68 -22.00
CA PRO A 10 25.39 25.06 -20.73
C PRO A 10 24.34 24.00 -20.41
N PRO A 11 24.72 22.85 -19.83
CA PRO A 11 23.75 21.84 -19.41
C PRO A 11 22.83 22.46 -18.35
N LEU A 12 21.53 22.49 -18.63
CA LEU A 12 20.49 22.82 -17.66
C LEU A 12 20.38 21.67 -16.64
N VAL A 13 21.34 21.55 -15.74
CA VAL A 13 21.16 20.82 -14.48
C VAL A 13 20.96 21.86 -13.40
N GLN A 14 19.75 22.40 -13.34
CA GLN A 14 19.26 22.95 -12.09
C GLN A 14 18.70 21.75 -11.30
N PRO A 15 19.34 21.32 -10.20
CA PRO A 15 18.63 20.49 -9.24
C PRO A 15 17.40 21.28 -8.81
N SER A 16 16.22 20.76 -9.12
CA SER A 16 14.95 21.37 -8.77
C SER A 16 15.01 21.74 -7.30
N SER A 17 14.83 23.03 -7.01
CA SER A 17 14.80 23.56 -5.65
C SER A 17 13.94 22.67 -4.78
N ASP A 18 14.52 22.17 -3.69
CA ASP A 18 13.89 21.59 -2.51
C ASP A 18 12.35 21.54 -2.63
N VAL A 19 11.83 20.51 -3.31
CA VAL A 19 10.40 20.39 -3.58
C VAL A 19 9.77 20.15 -2.22
N GLN A 20 9.27 21.22 -1.59
CA GLN A 20 8.56 21.11 -0.33
C GLN A 20 7.36 20.20 -0.54
N VAL A 21 7.48 18.98 -0.04
CA VAL A 21 6.43 17.97 -0.12
C VAL A 21 5.26 18.50 0.71
N SER A 22 4.06 18.53 0.13
CA SER A 22 2.89 18.96 0.89
C SER A 22 2.60 17.95 2.01
N SER A 23 2.00 18.40 3.11
CA SER A 23 1.64 17.50 4.22
C SER A 23 0.74 16.34 3.78
N LEU A 24 -0.12 16.58 2.78
CA LEU A 24 -0.90 15.51 2.15
C LEU A 24 0.00 14.46 1.49
N GLU A 25 0.99 14.87 0.71
CA GLU A 25 1.90 13.95 0.01
C GLU A 25 2.82 13.21 0.98
N GLU A 26 3.27 13.85 2.06
CA GLU A 26 3.98 13.16 3.14
C GLU A 26 3.10 12.08 3.78
N ALA A 27 1.85 12.39 4.06
CA ALA A 27 0.91 11.42 4.63
C ALA A 27 0.59 10.27 3.66
N ARG A 28 0.49 10.54 2.34
CA ARG A 28 0.32 9.48 1.32
C ARG A 28 1.48 8.51 1.31
N ARG A 29 2.71 8.99 1.48
CA ARG A 29 3.90 8.14 1.56
C ARG A 29 3.90 7.28 2.82
N LEU A 30 3.42 7.80 3.95
CA LEU A 30 3.25 7.00 5.17
C LEU A 30 2.22 5.88 4.97
N VAL A 31 1.10 6.19 4.30
CA VAL A 31 0.07 5.20 3.94
C VAL A 31 0.64 4.13 3.01
N ASP A 32 1.43 4.51 2.00
CA ASP A 32 2.04 3.55 1.06
C ASP A 32 3.09 2.65 1.71
N ALA A 33 3.89 3.22 2.62
CA ALA A 33 4.96 2.49 3.27
C ALA A 33 4.44 1.43 4.24
N ASP A 34 3.42 1.77 5.02
CA ASP A 34 2.82 0.87 6.00
C ASP A 34 1.32 1.18 6.20
N PRO A 35 0.45 0.67 5.31
CA PRO A 35 -0.98 0.95 5.40
C PRO A 35 -1.57 0.43 6.71
N LYS A 36 -1.14 -0.74 7.20
CA LYS A 36 -1.64 -1.30 8.46
C LYS A 36 -1.24 -0.45 9.66
N GLY A 37 0.03 -0.09 9.79
CA GLY A 37 0.49 0.76 10.89
C GLY A 37 -0.09 2.18 10.80
N TYR A 38 -0.38 2.67 9.60
CA TYR A 38 -1.14 3.92 9.43
C TYR A 38 -2.56 3.79 10.00
N LEU A 39 -3.28 2.70 9.71
CA LEU A 39 -4.60 2.44 10.27
C LEU A 39 -4.58 2.40 11.80
N GLU A 40 -3.63 1.69 12.40
CA GLU A 40 -3.54 1.56 13.86
C GLU A 40 -3.37 2.92 14.56
N LYS A 41 -2.67 3.87 13.92
CA LYS A 41 -2.38 5.19 14.48
C LYS A 41 -3.45 6.24 14.20
N ASN A 42 -4.13 6.15 13.04
CA ASN A 42 -4.95 7.26 12.52
C ASN A 42 -6.45 6.93 12.37
N SER A 43 -6.91 5.71 12.68
CA SER A 43 -8.32 5.32 12.47
C SER A 43 -9.33 5.93 13.44
N ALA A 44 -8.88 6.55 14.54
CA ALA A 44 -9.77 6.93 15.63
C ALA A 44 -10.74 8.06 15.26
N THR A 45 -10.27 9.08 14.54
CA THR A 45 -11.05 10.31 14.31
C THR A 45 -10.65 11.03 13.02
N PRO A 46 -10.98 10.51 11.82
CA PRO A 46 -10.86 11.30 10.60
C PRO A 46 -11.82 12.50 10.65
N GLN A 47 -11.32 13.71 10.39
CA GLN A 47 -12.11 14.95 10.55
C GLN A 47 -12.45 15.59 9.21
N ASP A 48 -11.46 15.71 8.34
CA ASP A 48 -11.56 16.43 7.08
C ASP A 48 -11.46 15.50 5.85
N ALA A 49 -11.54 16.10 4.66
CA ALA A 49 -11.49 15.35 3.41
C ALA A 49 -10.17 14.59 3.22
N ALA A 50 -9.04 15.16 3.67
CA ALA A 50 -7.73 14.54 3.55
C ALA A 50 -7.60 13.33 4.49
N ASP A 51 -8.05 13.45 5.74
CA ASP A 51 -8.05 12.35 6.69
C ASP A 51 -8.87 11.16 6.19
N HIS A 52 -10.10 11.43 5.75
CA HIS A 52 -10.98 10.39 5.20
C HIS A 52 -10.38 9.78 3.92
N TYR A 53 -9.73 10.58 3.08
CA TYR A 53 -9.03 10.07 1.89
C TYR A 53 -7.87 9.14 2.27
N LEU A 54 -6.98 9.57 3.16
CA LEU A 54 -5.81 8.81 3.59
C LEU A 54 -6.22 7.52 4.31
N LEU A 55 -7.24 7.58 5.17
CA LEU A 55 -7.81 6.42 5.81
C LEU A 55 -8.43 5.45 4.80
N GLY A 56 -9.18 5.96 3.82
CA GLY A 56 -9.73 5.16 2.74
C GLY A 56 -8.65 4.47 1.91
N ARG A 57 -7.55 5.17 1.61
CA ARG A 57 -6.41 4.64 0.87
C ARG A 57 -5.68 3.55 1.65
N ALA A 58 -5.44 3.75 2.94
CA ALA A 58 -4.86 2.73 3.80
C ALA A 58 -5.75 1.47 3.88
N LEU A 59 -7.08 1.64 4.01
CA LEU A 59 -8.03 0.53 3.97
C LEU A 59 -8.05 -0.20 2.62
N LEU A 60 -7.98 0.53 1.51
CA LEU A 60 -7.89 -0.03 0.16
C LEU A 60 -6.63 -0.91 0.02
N LEU A 61 -5.48 -0.40 0.47
CA LEU A 61 -4.21 -1.10 0.41
C LEU A 61 -4.11 -2.27 1.41
N ASP A 62 -4.90 -2.25 2.48
CA ASP A 62 -5.05 -3.38 3.41
C ASP A 62 -6.04 -4.45 2.88
N GLY A 63 -6.75 -4.17 1.79
CA GLY A 63 -7.76 -5.06 1.20
C GLY A 63 -9.16 -4.95 1.82
N LYS A 64 -9.40 -3.92 2.64
CA LYS A 64 -10.67 -3.63 3.32
C LYS A 64 -11.58 -2.75 2.45
N TYR A 65 -11.97 -3.26 1.29
CA TYR A 65 -12.64 -2.47 0.24
C TYR A 65 -13.97 -1.83 0.68
N PHE A 66 -14.78 -2.51 1.49
CA PHE A 66 -16.05 -1.98 1.98
C PHE A 66 -15.84 -0.76 2.89
N GLU A 67 -14.90 -0.86 3.83
CA GLU A 67 -14.55 0.23 4.74
C GLU A 67 -13.89 1.38 3.97
N ALA A 68 -13.01 1.05 3.01
CA ALA A 68 -12.40 2.04 2.12
C ALA A 68 -13.45 2.86 1.37
N GLN A 69 -14.45 2.20 0.77
CA GLN A 69 -15.53 2.87 0.04
C GLN A 69 -16.32 3.83 0.94
N ARG A 70 -16.54 3.47 2.21
CA ARG A 70 -17.21 4.34 3.18
C ARG A 70 -16.37 5.60 3.44
N GLN A 71 -15.07 5.46 3.63
CA GLN A 71 -14.18 6.61 3.85
C GLN A 71 -14.07 7.50 2.62
N PHE A 72 -13.97 6.92 1.42
CA PHE A 72 -13.96 7.69 0.18
C PHE A 72 -15.25 8.49 -0.06
N ARG A 73 -16.42 7.94 0.33
CA ARG A 73 -17.67 8.71 0.31
C ARG A 73 -17.60 9.90 1.27
N MET A 74 -17.13 9.71 2.50
CA MET A 74 -16.98 10.79 3.48
C MET A 74 -15.98 11.86 3.02
N ALA A 75 -14.86 11.45 2.42
CA ALA A 75 -13.90 12.38 1.82
C ALA A 75 -14.54 13.23 0.72
N LYS A 76 -15.32 12.59 -0.16
CA LYS A 76 -16.06 13.27 -1.23
C LYS A 76 -17.07 14.27 -0.69
N ASP A 77 -17.83 13.91 0.35
CA ASP A 77 -18.82 14.78 0.97
C ASP A 77 -18.18 16.04 1.60
N LYS A 78 -16.91 15.95 1.99
CA LYS A 78 -16.14 17.03 2.63
C LYS A 78 -15.23 17.81 1.68
N LEU A 79 -15.19 17.48 0.38
CA LEU A 79 -14.29 18.12 -0.60
C LEU A 79 -14.45 19.65 -0.68
N GLY A 80 -15.63 20.19 -0.38
CA GLY A 80 -15.86 21.63 -0.36
C GLY A 80 -15.05 22.36 0.73
N GLU A 81 -14.72 21.66 1.81
CA GLU A 81 -13.96 22.19 2.96
C GLU A 81 -12.45 21.92 2.83
N ALA A 82 -12.02 21.14 1.82
CA ALA A 82 -10.62 20.81 1.61
C ALA A 82 -9.80 22.04 1.17
N ASP A 83 -8.52 22.03 1.50
CA ASP A 83 -7.55 23.00 1.00
C ASP A 83 -7.53 23.02 -0.53
N GLU A 84 -7.55 24.21 -1.14
CA GLU A 84 -7.63 24.37 -2.61
C GLU A 84 -6.51 23.64 -3.34
N LYS A 85 -5.30 23.66 -2.78
CA LYS A 85 -4.12 23.00 -3.34
C LYS A 85 -4.25 21.47 -3.41
N ASP A 86 -5.04 20.88 -2.52
CA ASP A 86 -5.15 19.43 -2.33
C ASP A 86 -6.49 18.88 -2.85
N ARG A 87 -7.51 19.73 -2.96
CA ARG A 87 -8.88 19.40 -3.39
C ARG A 87 -8.93 18.60 -4.67
N ALA A 88 -8.23 19.05 -5.71
CA ALA A 88 -8.22 18.38 -7.01
C ALA A 88 -7.59 16.99 -6.94
N THR A 89 -6.48 16.86 -6.20
CA THR A 89 -5.79 15.59 -5.97
C THR A 89 -6.70 14.62 -5.22
N ILE A 90 -7.28 15.06 -4.09
CA ILE A 90 -8.19 14.23 -3.29
C ILE A 90 -9.38 13.78 -4.14
N ALA A 91 -10.00 14.68 -4.90
CA ALA A 91 -11.15 14.35 -5.75
C ALA A 91 -10.81 13.30 -6.80
N ALA A 92 -9.68 13.45 -7.49
CA ALA A 92 -9.24 12.51 -8.52
C ALA A 92 -8.93 11.13 -7.94
N GLU A 93 -8.20 11.08 -6.83
CA GLU A 93 -7.80 9.83 -6.17
C GLU A 93 -9.01 9.09 -5.59
N VAL A 94 -9.93 9.81 -4.94
CA VAL A 94 -11.19 9.26 -4.42
C VAL A 94 -12.04 8.68 -5.56
N ALA A 95 -12.11 9.36 -6.71
CA ALA A 95 -12.84 8.88 -7.87
C ALA A 95 -12.20 7.62 -8.46
N LEU A 96 -10.88 7.60 -8.61
CA LEU A 96 -10.13 6.44 -9.08
C LEU A 96 -10.34 5.23 -8.17
N ALA A 97 -10.15 5.41 -6.86
CA ALA A 97 -10.31 4.35 -5.89
C ALA A 97 -11.75 3.80 -5.85
N SER A 98 -12.74 4.70 -5.90
CA SER A 98 -14.16 4.30 -5.96
C SER A 98 -14.49 3.53 -7.24
N ALA A 99 -13.90 3.92 -8.38
CA ALA A 99 -14.08 3.21 -9.65
C ALA A 99 -13.47 1.80 -9.61
N ILE A 100 -12.32 1.64 -8.96
CA ILE A 100 -11.70 0.32 -8.75
C ILE A 100 -12.60 -0.54 -7.87
N ILE A 101 -13.01 -0.04 -6.70
CA ILE A 101 -13.84 -0.81 -5.73
C ILE A 101 -15.20 -1.19 -6.33
N SER A 102 -15.81 -0.32 -7.12
CA SER A 102 -17.10 -0.58 -7.77
C SER A 102 -17.01 -1.50 -8.99
N SER A 103 -15.80 -1.85 -9.44
CA SER A 103 -15.55 -2.74 -10.56
C SER A 103 -14.93 -4.05 -10.06
N GLY A 104 -15.71 -5.13 -10.12
CA GLY A 104 -15.23 -6.47 -9.74
C GLY A 104 -13.91 -6.86 -10.42
N PRO A 105 -13.80 -6.77 -11.77
CA PRO A 105 -12.55 -7.08 -12.45
C PRO A 105 -11.36 -6.20 -12.03
N ALA A 106 -11.57 -4.90 -11.82
CA ALA A 106 -10.49 -4.01 -11.39
C ALA A 106 -10.04 -4.29 -9.95
N THR A 107 -10.99 -4.60 -9.06
CA THR A 107 -10.71 -5.00 -7.68
C THR A 107 -9.90 -6.31 -7.66
N GLU A 108 -10.25 -7.30 -8.47
CA GLU A 108 -9.52 -8.57 -8.54
C GLU A 108 -8.09 -8.39 -9.05
N VAL A 109 -7.88 -7.53 -10.06
CA VAL A 109 -6.54 -7.17 -10.54
C VAL A 109 -5.74 -6.48 -9.44
N LEU A 110 -6.32 -5.46 -8.80
CA LEU A 110 -5.66 -4.75 -7.71
C LEU A 110 -5.27 -5.71 -6.58
N LYS A 111 -6.18 -6.59 -6.17
CA LYS A 111 -5.94 -7.58 -5.12
C LYS A 111 -4.75 -8.48 -5.47
N LYS A 112 -4.74 -9.03 -6.69
CA LYS A 112 -3.65 -9.88 -7.18
C LYS A 112 -2.30 -9.16 -7.11
N GLU A 113 -2.23 -7.94 -7.63
CA GLU A 113 -0.99 -7.15 -7.62
C GLU A 113 -0.51 -6.86 -6.19
N LEU A 114 -1.44 -6.60 -5.26
CA LEU A 114 -1.10 -6.39 -3.85
C LEU A 114 -0.56 -7.65 -3.18
N ASP A 115 -1.15 -8.81 -3.45
CA ASP A 115 -0.68 -10.09 -2.92
C ASP A 115 0.71 -10.46 -3.48
N GLU A 116 0.98 -10.14 -4.75
CA GLU A 116 2.28 -10.35 -5.40
C GLU A 116 3.36 -9.35 -4.94
N SER A 117 2.97 -8.10 -4.66
CA SER A 117 3.88 -7.03 -4.24
C SER A 117 4.20 -7.07 -2.74
N ARG A 118 3.44 -7.84 -1.95
CA ARG A 118 3.74 -8.03 -0.52
C ARG A 118 5.04 -8.82 -0.39
N PRO A 119 6.01 -8.35 0.42
CA PRO A 119 7.21 -9.14 0.69
C PRO A 119 6.76 -10.48 1.27
N ALA A 120 7.23 -11.58 0.67
CA ALA A 120 6.90 -12.92 1.12
C ALA A 120 7.16 -13.02 2.62
N THR A 121 6.11 -13.20 3.41
CA THR A 121 6.26 -13.65 4.79
C THR A 121 6.94 -15.00 4.71
N THR A 122 8.23 -15.05 5.07
CA THR A 122 8.98 -16.28 5.25
C THR A 122 8.31 -17.04 6.39
N ASN A 123 7.32 -17.87 6.06
CA ASN A 123 6.81 -18.90 6.93
C ASN A 123 7.89 -19.97 7.03
N THR A 124 8.88 -19.73 7.89
CA THR A 124 9.74 -20.80 8.39
C THR A 124 8.85 -21.67 9.27
N ASN A 125 8.15 -22.62 8.66
CA ASN A 125 7.47 -23.68 9.37
C ASN A 125 8.57 -24.57 9.97
N VAL A 126 9.04 -24.20 11.17
CA VAL A 126 9.84 -25.05 12.06
C VAL A 126 8.94 -26.17 12.57
N ASN A 127 8.61 -27.11 11.69
CA ASN A 127 8.18 -28.43 12.12
C ASN A 127 8.89 -29.51 11.28
N ALA A 128 10.21 -29.41 11.26
CA ALA A 128 11.12 -30.48 10.88
C ALA A 128 11.91 -30.92 12.13
N ALA A 129 11.19 -31.30 13.18
CA ALA A 129 11.74 -32.08 14.28
C ALA A 129 11.26 -33.54 14.15
N ASN A 130 11.87 -34.23 13.18
CA ASN A 130 12.43 -35.57 13.37
C ASN A 130 11.58 -36.53 14.23
N ALA A 131 10.57 -37.24 13.73
CA ALA A 131 10.65 -38.37 12.79
C ALA A 131 11.78 -39.41 13.05
N ALA A 132 12.45 -39.36 14.21
CA ALA A 132 13.45 -40.34 14.63
C ALA A 132 13.17 -40.87 16.04
N ASN A 133 11.96 -41.41 16.28
CA ASN A 133 11.76 -42.39 17.36
C ASN A 133 10.50 -43.24 17.15
N ALA A 134 10.38 -43.88 16.00
CA ALA A 134 9.34 -44.87 15.75
C ALA A 134 9.89 -46.04 14.93
N ASN A 135 10.89 -46.72 15.49
CA ASN A 135 11.19 -48.08 15.07
C ASN A 135 11.63 -48.94 16.26
N ALA A 136 10.72 -49.14 17.20
CA ALA A 136 10.73 -50.29 18.09
C ALA A 136 9.45 -51.08 17.80
N ALA A 137 9.50 -51.89 16.75
CA ALA A 137 8.44 -52.85 16.44
C ALA A 137 8.32 -53.88 17.57
N PRO A 138 7.10 -54.23 18.02
CA PRO A 138 6.89 -55.33 18.94
C PRO A 138 6.88 -56.66 18.15
N ALA A 139 7.90 -57.50 18.34
CA ALA A 139 7.89 -58.88 17.87
C ALA A 139 7.65 -59.83 19.05
N ASN A 140 6.38 -60.23 19.19
CA ASN A 140 5.92 -61.31 20.03
C ASN A 140 6.03 -62.66 19.27
N THR A 141 6.28 -63.74 20.03
CA THR A 141 6.11 -65.18 19.72
C THR A 141 6.85 -65.79 18.51
N ASN A 142 7.77 -66.74 18.70
CA ASN A 142 7.45 -68.19 18.86
C ASN A 142 8.72 -69.09 18.84
N ALA A 143 8.71 -70.07 19.75
CA ALA A 143 9.26 -71.43 19.74
C ALA A 143 10.28 -71.90 18.68
N GLN A 144 11.31 -72.64 19.16
CA GLN A 144 11.60 -74.08 18.88
C GLN A 144 13.09 -74.41 19.16
N PRO A 145 13.48 -75.70 19.29
CA PRO A 145 12.88 -76.83 20.01
C PRO A 145 13.58 -77.13 21.36
#